data_AF-A0A382VW37-F1
#
_entry.id   AF-A0A382VW37-F1
#
_cell.length_a   1.000
_cell.length_b   1.000
_cell.length_c   1.000
_cell.angle_alpha   90.00
_cell.angle_beta   90.00
_cell.angle_gamma   90.00
#
_symmetry.space_group_name_H-M   'P 1'
#
loop_
_entity.id
_entity.type
_entity.pdbx_description
1 polymer ?
#
loop_
_entity_poly.entity_id
_entity_poly.type
_entity_poly.pdbx_seq_one_letter_code
_entity_poly.pdbx_strand_id
1 'polypeptide(L)'
;LSDPKPLSSSDTQNLLSKTEALLSYLTSEDHIFIWVLRHDAMHMINVEIGIQELEELVMDLRFALEPSDSDILDFDTKQAYVLYDKIFAPIKPYIDGVKHLIIVPDGPLESIPFSVLVTKPPTEEVNALNNYKNIPWLGLEYAFTTLPSVSSLRAFRVFSKRGQEEKTHPFIAFGDPILEGTPSGERGPSLASLFNRGAVANVDEVKKLSSLPETADELRQIADSLGADETALFLGKKATEKIVKSTDLSGSKVIAFATHGLISGEITGMAEPGLILTPPEI
;
A
#
# COMPACT_ATOMS: atom_id res chain seq x y z
N LEU A 1 -14.23 13.80 0.25
CA LEU A 1 -13.14 13.31 1.14
C LEU A 1 -11.93 14.26 1.17
N SER A 2 -11.98 15.40 0.47
CA SER A 2 -10.84 16.29 0.20
C SER A 2 -10.47 17.27 1.31
N ASP A 3 -11.25 17.36 2.40
CA ASP A 3 -10.89 18.18 3.57
C ASP A 3 -11.55 17.63 4.86
N PRO A 4 -11.00 16.53 5.43
CA PRO A 4 -11.62 15.89 6.58
C PRO A 4 -11.28 16.68 7.86
N LYS A 5 -12.32 17.23 8.53
CA LYS A 5 -12.17 17.95 9.80
C LYS A 5 -11.23 17.22 10.77
N PRO A 6 -10.23 17.91 11.36
CA PRO A 6 -9.30 17.33 12.32
C PRO A 6 -10.03 16.58 13.44
N LEU A 7 -9.47 15.44 13.84
CA LEU A 7 -9.95 14.67 15.00
C LEU A 7 -9.23 15.16 16.26
N SER A 8 -9.98 15.25 17.36
CA SER A 8 -9.36 15.43 18.67
C SER A 8 -8.60 14.16 19.08
N SER A 9 -7.65 14.28 20.01
CA SER A 9 -6.97 13.12 20.58
C SER A 9 -7.99 12.16 21.21
N SER A 10 -8.90 12.67 22.06
CA SER A 10 -9.95 11.86 22.70
C SER A 10 -10.82 11.08 21.69
N ASP A 11 -11.28 11.73 20.61
CA ASP A 11 -12.05 11.05 19.57
C ASP A 11 -11.23 9.97 18.86
N THR A 12 -9.94 10.23 18.64
CA THR A 12 -9.03 9.26 18.02
C THR A 12 -8.80 8.05 18.94
N GLN A 13 -8.57 8.29 20.24
CA GLN A 13 -8.38 7.22 21.23
C GLN A 13 -9.61 6.30 21.32
N ASN A 14 -10.82 6.85 21.24
CA ASN A 14 -12.07 6.08 21.22
C ASN A 14 -12.25 5.18 19.98
N LEU A 15 -11.46 5.40 18.92
CA LEU A 15 -11.46 4.58 17.71
C LEU A 15 -10.42 3.45 17.73
N LEU A 16 -9.51 3.46 18.71
CA LEU A 16 -8.45 2.48 18.87
C LEU A 16 -8.87 1.37 19.84
N SER A 17 -8.58 0.13 19.46
CA SER A 17 -8.65 -1.01 20.38
C SER A 17 -7.46 -1.01 21.35
N LYS A 18 -7.54 -1.85 22.38
CA LYS A 18 -6.50 -1.97 23.42
C LYS A 18 -5.13 -2.42 22.89
N THR A 19 -5.13 -3.11 21.75
CA THR A 19 -3.94 -3.67 21.10
C THR A 19 -3.50 -2.89 19.86
N GLU A 20 -4.11 -1.72 19.62
CA GLU A 20 -3.73 -0.81 18.54
C GLU A 20 -2.99 0.41 19.11
N ALA A 21 -2.07 0.94 18.32
CA ALA A 21 -1.55 2.29 18.51
C ALA A 21 -1.55 3.04 17.17
N LEU A 22 -1.89 4.33 17.21
CA LEU A 22 -1.71 5.25 16.10
C LEU A 22 -0.40 6.01 16.29
N LEU A 23 0.44 6.00 15.25
CA LEU A 23 1.69 6.74 15.18
C LEU A 23 1.53 7.84 14.14
N SER A 24 1.60 9.10 14.55
CA SER A 24 1.59 10.25 13.63
C SER A 24 2.94 10.90 13.63
N TYR A 25 3.55 11.03 12.45
CA TYR A 25 4.83 11.69 12.25
C TYR A 25 4.60 13.11 11.75
N LEU A 26 5.49 14.03 12.13
CA LEU A 26 5.64 15.35 11.54
C LEU A 26 7.12 15.66 11.43
N THR A 27 7.59 15.82 10.21
CA THR A 27 8.98 16.11 9.89
C THR A 27 9.15 17.63 9.78
N SER A 28 10.21 18.15 10.40
CA SER A 28 10.62 19.54 10.32
C SER A 28 12.06 19.64 9.81
N GLU A 29 12.62 20.85 9.75
CA GLU A 29 13.97 21.06 9.23
C GLU A 29 15.02 20.26 9.99
N ASP A 30 14.96 20.22 11.32
CA ASP A 30 15.97 19.61 12.20
C ASP A 30 15.45 18.49 13.11
N HIS A 31 14.13 18.27 13.13
CA HIS A 31 13.49 17.34 14.06
C HIS A 31 12.34 16.56 13.43
N ILE A 32 12.05 15.39 14.01
CA ILE A 32 10.78 14.68 13.80
C ILE A 32 10.02 14.64 15.12
N PHE A 33 8.75 15.04 15.07
CA PHE A 33 7.79 14.85 16.15
C PHE A 33 6.95 13.60 15.89
N ILE A 34 6.90 12.70 16.88
CA ILE A 34 6.14 11.46 16.80
C ILE A 34 5.09 11.44 17.89
N TRP A 35 3.82 11.45 17.50
CA TRP A 35 2.72 11.22 18.42
C TRP A 35 2.36 9.74 18.46
N VAL A 36 2.41 9.15 19.66
CA VAL A 36 1.95 7.80 19.94
C VAL A 36 0.62 7.90 20.67
N LEU A 37 -0.47 7.53 20.00
CA LEU A 37 -1.81 7.50 20.58
C LEU A 37 -2.23 6.06 20.82
N ARG A 38 -2.71 5.79 22.03
CA ARG A 38 -3.38 4.56 22.42
C ARG A 38 -4.77 4.88 22.94
N HIS A 39 -5.61 3.86 23.12
CA HIS A 39 -6.96 4.03 23.67
C HIS A 39 -7.02 4.77 25.02
N ASP A 40 -5.92 4.80 25.79
CA ASP A 40 -5.82 5.28 27.17
C ASP A 40 -4.67 6.27 27.41
N ALA A 41 -3.74 6.42 26.48
CA ALA A 41 -2.57 7.28 26.64
C ALA A 41 -2.19 8.01 25.34
N MET A 42 -1.49 9.13 25.49
CA MET A 42 -0.89 9.88 24.39
C MET A 42 0.49 10.35 24.81
N HIS A 43 1.49 10.10 23.96
CA HIS A 43 2.87 10.54 24.15
C HIS A 43 3.33 11.29 22.91
N MET A 44 4.19 12.28 23.11
CA MET A 44 4.91 12.96 22.03
C MET A 44 6.39 12.72 22.26
N ILE A 45 7.07 12.22 21.23
CA ILE A 45 8.51 12.01 21.21
C ILE A 45 9.09 13.00 20.21
N ASN A 46 10.20 13.63 20.57
CA ASN A 46 10.99 14.46 19.68
C ASN A 46 12.29 13.72 19.35
N VAL A 47 12.63 13.62 18.08
CA VAL A 47 13.87 13.02 17.59
C VAL A 47 14.66 14.08 16.83
N GLU A 48 15.93 14.25 17.19
CA GLU A 48 16.88 15.17 16.54
C GLU A 48 17.39 14.54 15.23
N ILE A 49 16.53 14.53 14.22
CA ILE A 49 16.85 14.21 12.83
C ILE A 49 16.09 15.16 11.92
N GLY A 50 16.82 15.84 11.04
CA GLY A 50 16.25 16.80 10.10
C GLY A 50 15.73 16.15 8.82
N ILE A 51 14.93 16.90 8.06
CA ILE A 51 14.34 16.43 6.81
C ILE A 51 15.39 15.98 5.78
N GLN A 52 16.54 16.68 5.71
CA GLN A 52 17.60 16.36 4.74
C GLN A 52 18.26 15.00 5.05
N GLU A 53 18.67 14.77 6.30
CA GLU A 53 19.24 13.49 6.73
C GLU A 53 18.22 12.35 6.58
N LEU A 54 16.94 12.63 6.89
CA LEU A 54 15.87 11.65 6.73
C LEU A 54 15.65 11.27 5.26
N GLU A 55 15.69 12.26 4.37
CA GLU A 55 15.54 12.04 2.92
C GLU A 55 16.66 11.16 2.37
N GLU A 56 17.92 11.42 2.75
CA GLU A 56 19.07 10.60 2.36
C GLU A 56 18.91 9.14 2.81
N LEU A 57 18.60 8.92 4.10
CA LEU A 57 18.41 7.56 4.64
C LEU A 57 17.26 6.80 3.96
N VAL A 58 16.17 7.49 3.64
CA VAL A 58 15.01 6.86 3.01
C VAL A 58 15.23 6.62 1.52
N MET A 59 15.87 7.54 0.80
CA MET A 59 16.11 7.42 -0.63
C MET A 59 16.95 6.18 -0.96
N ASP A 60 18.03 5.95 -0.21
CA ASP A 60 18.89 4.77 -0.37
C ASP A 60 18.13 3.46 -0.16
N LEU A 61 17.31 3.41 0.90
CA LEU A 61 16.48 2.23 1.19
C LEU A 61 15.40 1.99 0.14
N ARG A 62 14.77 3.06 -0.35
CA ARG A 62 13.74 3.00 -1.38
C ARG A 62 14.32 2.53 -2.70
N PHE A 63 15.51 2.98 -3.07
CA PHE A 63 16.17 2.59 -4.32
C PHE A 63 16.33 1.06 -4.43
N ALA A 64 16.70 0.39 -3.34
CA ALA A 64 16.81 -1.08 -3.32
C ALA A 64 15.45 -1.82 -3.44
N LEU A 65 14.33 -1.12 -3.22
CA LEU A 65 12.97 -1.67 -3.37
C LEU A 65 12.37 -1.39 -4.76
N GLU A 66 13.02 -0.58 -5.58
CA GLU A 66 12.54 -0.29 -6.92
C GLU A 66 12.75 -1.50 -7.85
N PRO A 67 11.75 -1.87 -8.67
CA PRO A 67 11.91 -2.96 -9.63
C PRO A 67 13.00 -2.62 -10.67
N SER A 68 14.09 -3.40 -10.73
CA SER A 68 15.10 -3.31 -11.82
C SER A 68 14.95 -4.44 -12.85
N ASP A 69 15.35 -4.19 -14.10
CA ASP A 69 15.15 -5.10 -15.25
C ASP A 69 16.02 -6.36 -15.24
N SER A 70 17.08 -6.42 -14.43
CA SER A 70 18.04 -7.54 -14.51
C SER A 70 18.46 -8.13 -13.17
N ASP A 71 18.34 -7.43 -12.04
CA ASP A 71 18.76 -7.96 -10.73
C ASP A 71 17.84 -7.48 -9.59
N ILE A 72 17.54 -8.38 -8.65
CA ILE A 72 17.00 -7.97 -7.34
C ILE A 72 18.18 -7.33 -6.60
N LEU A 73 18.10 -6.02 -6.38
CA LEU A 73 19.13 -5.32 -5.61
C LEU A 73 19.16 -5.84 -4.18
N ASP A 74 20.37 -5.96 -3.62
CA ASP A 74 20.52 -6.26 -2.21
C ASP A 74 19.97 -5.08 -1.39
N PHE A 75 19.00 -5.38 -0.53
CA PHE A 75 18.44 -4.45 0.43
C PHE A 75 19.40 -4.22 1.60
N ASP A 76 19.73 -2.95 1.87
CA ASP A 76 20.65 -2.55 2.93
C ASP A 76 20.01 -2.66 4.34
N THR A 77 20.16 -3.84 4.93
CA THR A 77 19.67 -4.12 6.28
C THR A 77 20.35 -3.30 7.38
N LYS A 78 21.57 -2.77 7.15
CA LYS A 78 22.26 -1.91 8.11
C LYS A 78 21.60 -0.54 8.13
N GLN A 79 21.37 0.06 6.96
CA GLN A 79 20.64 1.33 6.86
C GLN A 79 19.19 1.20 7.38
N ALA A 80 18.52 0.07 7.11
CA ALA A 80 17.19 -0.18 7.64
C ALA A 80 17.15 -0.25 9.17
N TYR A 81 18.21 -0.77 9.81
CA TYR A 81 18.38 -0.73 11.26
C TYR A 81 18.69 0.69 11.76
N VAL A 82 19.53 1.46 11.07
CA VAL A 82 19.82 2.87 11.43
C VAL A 82 18.54 3.70 11.42
N LEU A 83 17.72 3.58 10.37
CA LEU A 83 16.44 4.28 10.30
C LEU A 83 15.51 3.84 11.43
N TYR A 84 15.38 2.53 11.67
CA TYR A 84 14.63 1.98 12.81
C TYR A 84 15.07 2.58 14.16
N ASP A 85 16.38 2.61 14.43
CA ASP A 85 16.95 3.09 15.69
C ASP A 85 16.62 4.57 15.91
N LYS A 86 16.62 5.37 14.85
CA LYS A 86 16.29 6.79 14.91
C LYS A 86 14.78 7.06 15.08
N ILE A 87 13.93 6.44 14.26
CA ILE A 87 12.51 6.87 14.15
C ILE A 87 11.51 5.95 14.84
N PHE A 88 11.91 4.74 15.23
CA PHE A 88 11.00 3.74 15.79
C PHE A 88 11.44 3.22 17.16
N ALA A 89 12.73 2.98 17.39
CA ALA A 89 13.21 2.54 18.70
C ALA A 89 12.79 3.48 19.86
N PRO A 90 12.79 4.83 19.70
CA PRO A 90 12.40 5.74 20.78
C PRO A 90 10.94 5.59 21.25
N ILE A 91 10.06 5.03 20.41
CA ILE A 91 8.65 4.86 20.76
C ILE A 91 8.34 3.52 21.44
N LYS A 92 9.26 2.54 21.41
CA LYS A 92 9.02 1.19 21.95
C LYS A 92 8.47 1.17 23.38
N PRO A 93 8.92 2.00 24.34
CA PRO A 93 8.36 2.03 25.69
C PRO A 93 6.86 2.33 25.76
N TYR A 94 6.30 2.98 24.74
CA TYR A 94 4.90 3.43 24.73
C TYR A 94 3.96 2.47 23.97
N ILE A 95 4.50 1.46 23.30
CA ILE A 95 3.73 0.51 22.48
C ILE A 95 3.75 -0.92 23.03
N ASP A 96 4.04 -1.09 24.33
CA ASP A 96 3.98 -2.42 24.95
C ASP A 96 2.59 -3.07 24.82
N GLY A 97 2.56 -4.36 24.49
CA GLY A 97 1.32 -5.10 24.21
C GLY A 97 0.54 -4.68 22.95
N VAL A 98 1.04 -3.74 22.14
CA VAL A 98 0.46 -3.40 20.83
C VAL A 98 0.75 -4.53 19.86
N LYS A 99 -0.23 -4.86 19.02
CA LYS A 99 -0.11 -5.85 17.94
C LYS A 99 -0.31 -5.24 16.56
N HIS A 100 -0.96 -4.08 16.49
CA HIS A 100 -1.28 -3.41 15.23
C HIS A 100 -0.94 -1.92 15.33
N LEU A 101 -0.07 -1.47 14.43
CA LEU A 101 0.35 -0.09 14.30
C LEU A 101 -0.36 0.56 13.12
N ILE A 102 -1.01 1.68 13.39
CA ILE A 102 -1.66 2.53 12.40
C ILE A 102 -0.78 3.75 12.19
N ILE A 103 -0.14 3.86 11.04
CA ILE A 103 0.89 4.88 10.76
C ILE A 103 0.29 6.00 9.91
N VAL A 104 0.51 7.24 10.34
CA VAL A 104 0.34 8.44 9.53
C VAL A 104 1.75 9.00 9.30
N PRO A 105 2.42 8.62 8.20
CA PRO A 105 3.76 9.11 7.88
C PRO A 105 3.69 10.56 7.39
N ASP A 106 4.84 11.20 7.30
CA ASP A 106 4.99 12.56 6.79
C ASP A 106 6.34 12.70 6.07
N GLY A 107 6.36 13.44 4.96
CA GLY A 107 7.58 13.71 4.19
C GLY A 107 8.23 12.43 3.61
N PRO A 108 9.57 12.28 3.67
CA PRO A 108 10.26 11.12 3.11
C PRO A 108 9.71 9.76 3.57
N LEU A 109 9.20 9.68 4.80
CA LEU A 109 8.65 8.45 5.38
C LEU A 109 7.42 7.90 4.67
N GLU A 110 6.73 8.71 3.86
CA GLU A 110 5.61 8.26 3.03
C GLU A 110 6.03 7.23 1.98
N SER A 111 7.31 7.25 1.60
CA SER A 111 7.84 6.47 0.49
C SER A 111 8.40 5.09 0.87
N ILE A 112 8.49 4.80 2.18
CA ILE A 112 9.07 3.55 2.70
C ILE A 112 8.08 2.80 3.61
N PRO A 113 7.81 1.51 3.37
CA PRO A 113 7.01 0.72 4.30
C PRO A 113 7.75 0.46 5.61
N PHE A 114 7.20 0.88 6.75
CA PHE A 114 7.82 0.64 8.06
C PHE A 114 8.08 -0.85 8.35
N SER A 115 7.32 -1.75 7.72
CA SER A 115 7.50 -3.20 7.85
C SER A 115 8.87 -3.70 7.38
N VAL A 116 9.58 -2.95 6.53
CA VAL A 116 10.92 -3.31 6.03
C VAL A 116 12.05 -2.88 6.95
N LEU A 117 11.75 -2.15 8.03
CA LEU A 117 12.74 -1.77 9.03
C LEU A 117 13.27 -3.00 9.77
N VAL A 118 14.53 -2.95 10.21
CA VAL A 118 15.20 -4.06 10.90
C VAL A 118 15.35 -3.73 12.38
N THR A 119 14.96 -4.65 13.27
CA THR A 119 14.84 -4.34 14.71
C THR A 119 16.08 -4.64 15.56
N LYS A 120 17.12 -5.25 14.95
CA LYS A 120 18.42 -5.52 15.58
C LYS A 120 19.56 -5.25 14.60
N PRO A 121 20.75 -4.85 15.07
CA PRO A 121 21.91 -4.69 14.20
C PRO A 121 22.18 -6.00 13.44
N PRO A 122 22.27 -5.99 12.10
CA PRO A 122 22.61 -7.18 11.35
C PRO A 122 24.04 -7.62 11.67
N THR A 123 24.24 -8.91 11.92
CA THR A 123 25.55 -9.47 12.31
C THR A 123 26.45 -9.82 11.12
N GLU A 124 25.86 -9.97 9.93
CA GLU A 124 26.54 -10.34 8.68
C GLU A 124 25.98 -9.50 7.53
N GLU A 125 26.77 -9.31 6.48
CA GLU A 125 26.27 -8.71 5.25
C GLU A 125 25.35 -9.67 4.51
N VAL A 126 24.19 -9.17 4.12
CA VAL A 126 23.21 -9.92 3.37
C VAL A 126 23.53 -9.77 1.89
N ASN A 127 24.09 -10.82 1.30
CA ASN A 127 24.52 -10.86 -0.11
C ASN A 127 23.86 -12.00 -0.90
N ALA A 128 22.80 -12.60 -0.33
CA ALA A 128 22.07 -13.70 -0.94
C ALA A 128 20.63 -13.76 -0.41
N LEU A 129 19.69 -14.13 -1.29
CA LEU A 129 18.26 -14.27 -0.99
C LEU A 129 17.96 -15.15 0.24
N ASN A 130 18.81 -16.14 0.54
CA ASN A 130 18.61 -17.03 1.69
C ASN A 130 18.85 -16.35 3.04
N ASN A 131 19.61 -15.26 3.09
CA ASN A 131 19.97 -14.59 4.34
C ASN A 131 18.85 -13.67 4.85
N TYR A 132 17.96 -13.18 3.98
CA TYR A 132 16.84 -12.32 4.36
C TYR A 132 15.79 -12.99 5.27
N LYS A 133 15.70 -14.34 5.24
CA LYS A 133 14.75 -15.08 6.09
C LYS A 133 15.03 -14.94 7.59
N ASN A 134 16.29 -14.68 7.95
CA ASN A 134 16.73 -14.58 9.35
C ASN A 134 16.78 -13.14 9.85
N ILE A 135 16.49 -12.16 8.99
CA ILE A 135 16.50 -10.75 9.36
C ILE A 135 15.28 -10.46 10.25
N PRO A 136 15.47 -9.78 11.39
CA PRO A 136 14.39 -9.44 12.31
C PRO A 136 13.63 -8.23 11.77
N TRP A 137 12.80 -8.47 10.75
CA TRP A 137 11.94 -7.46 10.14
C TRP A 137 10.88 -6.98 11.13
N LEU A 138 10.68 -5.66 11.18
CA LEU A 138 9.64 -5.05 12.01
C LEU A 138 8.23 -5.53 11.62
N GLY A 139 8.03 -5.83 10.33
CA GLY A 139 6.78 -6.44 9.81
C GLY A 139 6.43 -7.82 10.39
N LEU A 140 7.39 -8.50 11.03
CA LEU A 140 7.15 -9.76 11.75
C LEU A 140 6.74 -9.55 13.22
N GLU A 141 6.95 -8.35 13.76
CA GLU A 141 6.57 -7.99 15.14
C GLU A 141 5.14 -7.41 15.22
N TYR A 142 4.74 -6.62 14.20
CA TYR A 142 3.47 -5.89 14.20
C TYR A 142 2.72 -6.04 12.88
N ALA A 143 1.39 -6.04 12.95
CA ALA A 143 0.56 -5.71 11.80
C ALA A 143 0.63 -4.20 11.52
N PHE A 144 0.58 -3.79 10.25
CA PHE A 144 0.66 -2.39 9.84
C PHE A 144 -0.57 -1.95 9.05
N THR A 145 -0.97 -0.70 9.24
CA THR A 145 -1.89 0.01 8.35
C THR A 145 -1.40 1.43 8.18
N THR A 146 -1.21 1.86 6.94
CA THR A 146 -0.84 3.25 6.64
C THR A 146 -2.10 4.04 6.31
N LEU A 147 -2.24 5.23 6.89
CA LEU A 147 -3.31 6.17 6.62
C LEU A 147 -2.70 7.49 6.13
N PRO A 148 -3.34 8.18 5.17
CA PRO A 148 -2.88 9.50 4.73
C PRO A 148 -3.15 10.60 5.76
N SER A 149 -4.02 10.34 6.74
CA SER A 149 -4.30 11.26 7.84
C SER A 149 -4.98 10.53 9.00
N VAL A 150 -4.91 11.13 10.20
CA VAL A 150 -5.65 10.65 11.38
C VAL A 150 -7.16 10.64 11.11
N SER A 151 -7.68 11.64 10.40
CA SER A 151 -9.12 11.76 10.09
C SER A 151 -9.66 10.59 9.24
N SER A 152 -8.80 9.94 8.44
CA SER A 152 -9.16 8.74 7.68
C SER A 152 -9.55 7.57 8.57
N LEU A 153 -8.99 7.46 9.79
CA LEU A 153 -9.32 6.40 10.73
C LEU A 153 -10.82 6.41 11.08
N ARG A 154 -11.39 7.59 11.35
CA ARG A 154 -12.83 7.73 11.62
C ARG A 154 -13.65 7.29 10.42
N ALA A 155 -13.27 7.70 9.21
CA ALA A 155 -13.99 7.31 8.00
C ALA A 155 -14.03 5.78 7.89
N PHE A 156 -12.89 5.11 8.01
CA PHE A 156 -12.84 3.65 7.93
C PHE A 156 -13.58 2.95 9.06
N ARG A 157 -13.48 3.41 10.32
CA ARG A 157 -14.14 2.75 11.45
C ARG A 157 -15.66 2.97 11.47
N VAL A 158 -16.13 4.17 11.11
CA VAL A 158 -17.57 4.50 11.16
C VAL A 158 -18.30 4.01 9.93
N PHE A 159 -17.76 4.22 8.72
CA PHE A 159 -18.43 3.80 7.49
C PHE A 159 -18.37 2.29 7.29
N SER A 160 -17.27 1.62 7.69
CA SER A 160 -17.19 0.16 7.56
C SER A 160 -18.17 -0.57 8.49
N LYS A 161 -18.43 -0.05 9.70
CA LYS A 161 -19.41 -0.64 10.61
C LYS A 161 -20.83 -0.58 10.05
N ARG A 162 -21.23 0.58 9.50
CA ARG A 162 -22.55 0.74 8.86
C ARG A 162 -22.70 -0.17 7.63
N GLY A 163 -21.66 -0.26 6.79
CA GLY A 163 -21.69 -1.15 5.64
C GLY A 163 -21.79 -2.62 6.04
N GLN A 164 -21.14 -3.07 7.13
CA GLN A 164 -21.17 -4.48 7.56
C GLN A 164 -22.57 -5.02 7.88
N GLU A 165 -23.50 -4.17 8.32
CA GLU A 165 -24.88 -4.57 8.63
C GLU A 165 -25.73 -4.80 7.37
N GLU A 166 -25.33 -4.25 6.23
CA GLU A 166 -26.06 -4.30 4.95
C GLU A 166 -25.37 -5.18 3.88
N LYS A 167 -24.24 -5.82 4.20
CA LYS A 167 -23.45 -6.61 3.23
C LYS A 167 -24.10 -7.94 2.87
N THR A 168 -24.55 -8.04 1.63
CA THR A 168 -25.20 -9.24 1.04
C THR A 168 -24.25 -10.10 0.21
N HIS A 169 -23.11 -9.57 -0.25
CA HIS A 169 -22.21 -10.28 -1.15
C HIS A 169 -20.84 -10.55 -0.50
N PRO A 170 -20.38 -11.81 -0.40
CA PRO A 170 -19.09 -12.12 0.20
C PRO A 170 -17.90 -11.62 -0.63
N PHE A 171 -18.05 -11.55 -1.96
CA PHE A 171 -16.98 -11.20 -2.90
C PHE A 171 -17.55 -10.68 -4.21
N ILE A 172 -16.86 -9.73 -4.84
CA ILE A 172 -17.02 -9.34 -6.25
C ILE A 172 -15.61 -9.13 -6.82
N ALA A 173 -15.33 -9.59 -8.04
CA ALA A 173 -14.01 -9.41 -8.63
C ALA A 173 -14.03 -9.10 -10.12
N PHE A 174 -12.99 -8.38 -10.55
CA PHE A 174 -12.73 -8.00 -11.93
C PHE A 174 -11.29 -8.38 -12.29
N GLY A 175 -11.07 -9.07 -13.39
CA GLY A 175 -9.71 -9.47 -13.76
C GLY A 175 -9.65 -10.17 -15.10
N ASP A 176 -8.44 -10.59 -15.47
CA ASP A 176 -8.16 -11.18 -16.78
C ASP A 176 -8.74 -10.32 -17.92
N PRO A 177 -8.35 -9.04 -18.05
CA PRO A 177 -8.81 -8.23 -19.16
C PRO A 177 -8.30 -8.79 -20.49
N ILE A 178 -9.09 -8.63 -21.56
CA ILE A 178 -8.68 -9.04 -22.90
C ILE A 178 -7.64 -8.04 -23.43
N LEU A 179 -6.41 -8.53 -23.58
CA LEU A 179 -5.27 -7.80 -24.12
C LEU A 179 -4.61 -8.65 -25.23
N GLU A 180 -4.04 -8.01 -26.23
CA GLU A 180 -3.53 -8.63 -27.45
C GLU A 180 -2.01 -8.80 -27.47
N GLY A 181 -1.32 -8.29 -26.46
CA GLY A 181 0.13 -8.41 -26.33
C GLY A 181 0.57 -9.84 -26.01
N THR A 182 1.73 -10.21 -26.55
CA THR A 182 2.43 -11.43 -26.15
C THR A 182 3.20 -11.19 -24.86
N PRO A 183 3.24 -12.15 -23.92
CA PRO A 183 4.12 -12.06 -22.77
C PRO A 183 5.57 -11.85 -23.19
N SER A 184 6.05 -10.62 -23.13
CA SER A 184 7.47 -10.33 -23.04
C SER A 184 7.85 -10.56 -21.58
N GLY A 185 8.98 -11.23 -21.31
CA GLY A 185 9.50 -11.35 -19.94
C GLY A 185 9.97 -10.01 -19.34
N GLU A 186 9.56 -8.89 -19.93
CA GLU A 186 9.85 -7.53 -19.51
C GLU A 186 8.76 -7.07 -18.52
N ARG A 187 9.16 -6.35 -17.48
CA ARG A 187 8.24 -5.91 -16.41
C ARG A 187 7.36 -4.78 -16.91
N GLY A 188 6.09 -5.10 -17.18
CA GLY A 188 4.98 -4.14 -17.30
C GLY A 188 5.14 -3.08 -18.41
N PRO A 189 4.07 -2.37 -18.79
CA PRO A 189 4.21 -1.25 -19.70
C PRO A 189 4.78 -0.02 -19.03
N SER A 190 5.69 0.67 -19.71
CA SER A 190 6.02 2.06 -19.37
C SER A 190 4.74 2.89 -19.44
N LEU A 191 4.42 3.61 -18.35
CA LEU A 191 3.25 4.48 -18.32
C LEU A 191 3.28 5.49 -19.49
N ALA A 192 4.46 5.93 -19.92
CA ALA A 192 4.62 6.99 -20.92
C ALA A 192 4.10 6.60 -22.31
N SER A 193 4.13 5.32 -22.67
CA SER A 193 3.57 4.85 -23.93
C SER A 193 2.04 4.71 -23.88
N LEU A 194 1.46 4.59 -22.68
CA LEU A 194 0.03 4.33 -22.51
C LEU A 194 -0.87 5.56 -22.59
N PHE A 195 -0.31 6.77 -22.57
CA PHE A 195 -1.10 8.00 -22.63
C PHE A 195 -0.81 8.78 -23.92
N ASN A 196 -1.88 9.27 -24.56
CA ASN A 196 -1.73 10.33 -25.56
C ASN A 196 -1.36 11.64 -24.86
N ARG A 197 -0.84 12.66 -25.57
CA ARG A 197 -0.56 14.00 -24.99
C ARG A 197 -1.77 14.52 -24.19
N GLY A 198 -1.77 14.33 -22.86
CA GLY A 198 -2.93 14.53 -21.96
C GLY A 198 -3.16 13.36 -20.98
N ALA A 199 -4.30 13.37 -20.28
CA ALA A 199 -4.67 12.37 -19.27
C ALA A 199 -5.53 11.19 -19.82
N VAL A 200 -5.66 11.09 -21.15
CA VAL A 200 -6.50 10.06 -21.79
C VAL A 200 -5.61 8.90 -22.25
N ALA A 201 -5.93 7.69 -21.78
CA ALA A 201 -5.23 6.47 -22.17
C ALA A 201 -5.36 6.20 -23.67
N ASN A 202 -4.26 5.81 -24.31
CA ASN A 202 -4.22 5.35 -25.68
C ASN A 202 -4.68 3.88 -25.74
N VAL A 203 -5.90 3.66 -26.24
CA VAL A 203 -6.53 2.34 -26.33
C VAL A 203 -5.66 1.34 -27.10
N ASP A 204 -5.00 1.77 -28.18
CA ASP A 204 -4.18 0.88 -29.01
C ASP A 204 -2.92 0.42 -28.27
N GLU A 205 -2.35 1.27 -27.41
CA GLU A 205 -1.18 0.91 -26.59
C GLU A 205 -1.59 0.05 -25.41
N VAL A 206 -2.76 0.31 -24.80
CA VAL A 206 -3.32 -0.57 -23.75
C VAL A 206 -3.62 -1.96 -24.31
N LYS A 207 -4.12 -2.08 -25.53
CA LYS A 207 -4.36 -3.40 -26.16
C LYS A 207 -3.07 -4.21 -26.37
N LYS A 208 -1.93 -3.56 -26.58
CA LYS A 208 -0.64 -4.24 -26.81
C LYS A 208 -0.02 -4.84 -25.55
N LEU A 209 -0.63 -4.63 -24.39
CA LEU A 209 -0.17 -5.22 -23.15
C LEU A 209 -0.29 -6.73 -23.15
N SER A 210 0.65 -7.40 -22.50
CA SER A 210 0.59 -8.84 -22.30
C SER A 210 -0.68 -9.25 -21.57
N SER A 211 -1.34 -10.32 -22.01
CA SER A 211 -2.42 -10.93 -21.23
C SER A 211 -1.87 -11.64 -19.98
N LEU A 212 -2.66 -11.66 -18.90
CA LEU A 212 -2.37 -12.37 -17.65
C LEU A 212 -3.48 -13.39 -17.33
N PRO A 213 -3.67 -14.44 -18.14
CA PRO A 213 -4.80 -15.37 -18.00
C PRO A 213 -4.85 -16.06 -16.64
N GLU A 214 -3.70 -16.25 -15.98
CA GLU A 214 -3.61 -16.84 -14.65
C GLU A 214 -4.34 -16.03 -13.57
N THR A 215 -4.57 -14.72 -13.81
CA THR A 215 -5.35 -13.87 -12.90
C THR A 215 -6.83 -14.29 -12.82
N ALA A 216 -7.38 -14.92 -13.87
CA ALA A 216 -8.73 -15.49 -13.81
C ALA A 216 -8.79 -16.65 -12.80
N ASP A 217 -7.78 -17.52 -12.82
CA ASP A 217 -7.71 -18.69 -11.94
C ASP A 217 -7.44 -18.29 -10.49
N GLU A 218 -6.66 -17.23 -10.26
CA GLU A 218 -6.50 -16.62 -8.95
C GLU A 218 -7.83 -16.11 -8.39
N LEU A 219 -8.61 -15.37 -9.19
CA LEU A 219 -9.90 -14.84 -8.76
C LEU A 219 -10.94 -15.94 -8.48
N ARG A 220 -10.93 -17.03 -9.25
CA ARG A 220 -11.78 -18.20 -8.97
C ARG A 220 -11.43 -18.84 -7.63
N GLN A 221 -10.15 -19.04 -7.34
CA GLN A 221 -9.71 -19.60 -6.06
C GLN A 221 -10.07 -18.72 -4.85
N ILE A 222 -10.00 -17.39 -5.01
CA ILE A 222 -10.44 -16.45 -3.98
C ILE A 222 -11.97 -16.53 -3.80
N ALA A 223 -12.74 -16.59 -4.89
CA ALA A 223 -14.19 -16.73 -4.82
C ALA A 223 -14.60 -18.01 -4.08
N ASP A 224 -14.01 -19.15 -4.42
CA ASP A 224 -14.25 -20.43 -3.75
C ASP A 224 -13.93 -20.34 -2.24
N SER A 225 -12.79 -19.73 -1.89
CA SER A 225 -12.35 -19.55 -0.50
C SER A 225 -13.28 -18.64 0.32
N LEU A 226 -13.92 -17.67 -0.34
CA LEU A 226 -14.86 -16.73 0.28
C LEU A 226 -16.32 -17.18 0.16
N GLY A 227 -16.58 -18.33 -0.46
CA GLY A 227 -17.94 -18.86 -0.65
C GLY A 227 -18.78 -18.05 -1.64
N ALA A 228 -18.14 -17.46 -2.65
CA ALA A 228 -18.79 -16.78 -3.77
C ALA A 228 -18.81 -17.69 -5.01
N ASP A 229 -19.84 -17.56 -5.85
CA ASP A 229 -19.94 -18.30 -7.10
C ASP A 229 -19.41 -17.48 -8.31
N GLU A 230 -19.36 -18.11 -9.49
CA GLU A 230 -18.85 -17.51 -10.73
C GLU A 230 -19.62 -16.23 -11.14
N THR A 231 -20.84 -15.99 -10.63
CA THR A 231 -21.60 -14.77 -10.93
C THR A 231 -20.99 -13.53 -10.27
N ALA A 232 -20.15 -13.71 -9.25
CA ALA A 232 -19.35 -12.65 -8.64
C ALA A 232 -18.13 -12.24 -9.47
N LEU A 233 -17.79 -12.99 -10.53
CA LEU A 233 -16.58 -12.83 -11.32
C LEU A 233 -16.86 -12.16 -12.67
N PHE A 234 -16.26 -10.99 -12.88
CA PHE A 234 -16.31 -10.23 -14.12
C PHE A 234 -14.98 -10.34 -14.84
N LEU A 235 -14.82 -11.42 -15.62
CA LEU A 235 -13.59 -11.77 -16.32
C LEU A 235 -13.64 -11.45 -17.83
N GLY A 236 -12.49 -11.27 -18.47
CA GLY A 236 -12.37 -11.14 -19.92
C GLY A 236 -13.21 -10.00 -20.48
N LYS A 237 -14.16 -10.34 -21.38
CA LYS A 237 -15.11 -9.37 -21.96
C LYS A 237 -15.95 -8.62 -20.92
N LYS A 238 -16.07 -9.15 -19.71
CA LYS A 238 -16.81 -8.51 -18.61
C LYS A 238 -15.92 -7.63 -17.72
N ALA A 239 -14.60 -7.77 -17.78
CA ALA A 239 -13.64 -6.97 -17.01
C ALA A 239 -13.44 -5.57 -17.62
N THR A 240 -14.51 -4.80 -17.78
CA THR A 240 -14.48 -3.47 -18.44
C THR A 240 -14.72 -2.35 -17.45
N GLU A 241 -14.19 -1.15 -17.72
CA GLU A 241 -14.44 0.05 -16.90
C GLU A 241 -15.94 0.33 -16.74
N LYS A 242 -16.70 0.16 -17.82
CA LYS A 242 -18.16 0.32 -17.83
C LYS A 242 -18.82 -0.60 -16.80
N ILE A 243 -18.47 -1.88 -16.80
CA ILE A 243 -19.06 -2.86 -15.89
C ILE A 243 -18.67 -2.54 -14.45
N VAL A 244 -17.39 -2.23 -14.18
CA VAL A 244 -16.92 -1.81 -12.85
C VAL A 244 -17.76 -0.62 -12.33
N LYS A 245 -17.91 0.44 -13.14
CA LYS A 245 -18.66 1.65 -12.75
C LYS A 245 -20.16 1.44 -12.60
N SER A 246 -20.74 0.44 -13.28
CA SER A 246 -22.18 0.14 -13.20
C SER A 246 -22.54 -0.91 -12.16
N THR A 247 -21.57 -1.66 -11.64
CA THR A 247 -21.81 -2.71 -10.66
C THR A 247 -22.05 -2.08 -9.29
N ASP A 248 -23.10 -2.51 -8.59
CA ASP A 248 -23.32 -2.10 -7.20
C ASP A 248 -22.32 -2.83 -6.29
N LEU A 249 -21.37 -2.07 -5.76
CA LEU A 249 -20.31 -2.57 -4.87
C LEU A 249 -20.60 -2.31 -3.39
N SER A 250 -21.70 -1.62 -3.07
CA SER A 250 -22.00 -1.17 -1.70
C SER A 250 -22.18 -2.32 -0.71
N GLY A 251 -22.77 -3.43 -1.18
CA GLY A 251 -23.02 -4.65 -0.39
C GLY A 251 -21.85 -5.65 -0.33
N SER A 252 -20.69 -5.34 -0.93
CA SER A 252 -19.56 -6.27 -1.03
C SER A 252 -18.68 -6.27 0.22
N LYS A 253 -18.33 -7.46 0.72
CA LYS A 253 -17.34 -7.63 1.79
C LYS A 253 -15.92 -7.45 1.29
N VAL A 254 -15.61 -8.04 0.14
CA VAL A 254 -14.32 -7.98 -0.50
C VAL A 254 -14.54 -7.65 -1.97
N ILE A 255 -13.70 -6.74 -2.50
CA ILE A 255 -13.63 -6.42 -3.92
C ILE A 255 -12.20 -6.71 -4.36
N ALA A 256 -12.02 -7.50 -5.41
CA ALA A 256 -10.69 -7.79 -5.95
C ALA A 256 -10.56 -7.31 -7.40
N PHE A 257 -9.36 -6.81 -7.70
CA PHE A 257 -8.91 -6.52 -9.04
C PHE A 257 -7.64 -7.33 -9.29
N ALA A 258 -7.64 -8.19 -10.30
CA ALA A 258 -6.47 -8.98 -10.69
C ALA A 258 -6.11 -8.63 -12.15
N THR A 259 -5.28 -7.61 -12.31
CA THR A 259 -4.92 -6.99 -13.59
C THR A 259 -3.63 -6.18 -13.45
N HIS A 260 -3.12 -5.60 -14.54
CA HIS A 260 -2.03 -4.63 -14.50
C HIS A 260 -2.45 -3.37 -13.73
N GLY A 261 -1.62 -2.97 -12.77
CA GLY A 261 -1.68 -1.67 -12.10
C GLY A 261 -0.63 -0.73 -12.67
N LEU A 262 -1.01 0.52 -12.91
CA LEU A 262 -0.11 1.61 -13.27
C LEU A 262 0.23 2.39 -12.00
N ILE A 263 1.51 2.45 -11.64
CA ILE A 263 1.99 3.09 -10.42
C ILE A 263 2.48 4.52 -10.75
N SER A 264 2.10 5.50 -9.93
CA SER A 264 2.58 6.88 -10.09
C SER A 264 4.09 6.98 -9.88
N GLY A 265 4.77 7.80 -10.70
CA GLY A 265 6.20 8.09 -10.56
C GLY A 265 7.03 7.81 -11.82
N GLU A 266 6.51 7.05 -12.79
CA GLU A 266 7.22 6.77 -14.05
C GLU A 266 7.20 7.93 -15.06
N ILE A 267 6.37 8.95 -14.85
CA ILE A 267 6.28 10.13 -15.72
C ILE A 267 6.15 11.39 -14.88
N THR A 268 7.05 12.36 -15.09
CA THR A 268 6.90 13.71 -14.56
C THR A 268 5.76 14.45 -15.26
N GLY A 269 4.70 14.78 -14.52
CA GLY A 269 3.69 15.76 -14.92
C GLY A 269 2.39 15.23 -15.53
N MET A 270 2.29 13.96 -15.94
CA MET A 270 1.04 13.36 -16.44
C MET A 270 1.05 11.82 -16.33
N ALA A 271 0.53 11.26 -15.24
CA ALA A 271 -0.16 9.96 -15.21
C ALA A 271 -0.78 9.75 -13.82
N GLU A 272 -2.11 9.66 -13.76
CA GLU A 272 -2.79 9.16 -12.57
C GLU A 272 -2.57 7.65 -12.46
N PRO A 273 -2.39 7.11 -11.25
CA PRO A 273 -2.30 5.67 -11.07
C PRO A 273 -3.63 5.03 -11.50
N GLY A 274 -3.58 3.82 -12.03
CA GLY A 274 -4.75 3.22 -12.67
C GLY A 274 -4.72 1.70 -12.70
N LEU A 275 -5.86 1.11 -13.04
CA LEU A 275 -6.00 -0.32 -13.29
C LEU A 275 -6.36 -0.53 -14.76
N ILE A 276 -5.68 -1.47 -15.42
CA ILE A 276 -5.99 -1.83 -16.80
C ILE A 276 -7.22 -2.74 -16.82
N LEU A 277 -8.16 -2.43 -17.72
CA LEU A 277 -9.38 -3.21 -17.94
C LEU A 277 -9.51 -3.48 -19.44
N THR A 278 -10.37 -4.42 -19.82
CA THR A 278 -10.65 -4.74 -21.22
C THR A 278 -11.04 -3.46 -21.97
N PRO A 279 -10.24 -3.05 -22.98
CA PRO A 279 -10.53 -1.83 -23.73
C PRO A 279 -11.84 -1.96 -24.52
N PRO A 280 -12.57 -0.87 -24.77
CA PRO A 280 -13.81 -0.92 -25.54
C PRO A 280 -13.54 -1.36 -27.00
N GLU A 281 -14.49 -2.09 -27.57
CA GLU A 281 -14.60 -2.26 -29.02
C GLU A 281 -15.01 -0.89 -29.60
N ILE A 282 -14.16 -0.30 -30.44
CA ILE A 282 -14.41 0.99 -31.12
C ILE A 282 -15.24 0.73 -32.38
#